data_AF-A0A9J6ZGY2-F1
#
_entry.id   AF-A0A9J6ZGY2-F1
#
_cell.length_a   1.000
_cell.length_b   1.000
_cell.length_c   1.000
_cell.angle_alpha   90.00
_cell.angle_beta   90.00
_cell.angle_gamma   90.00
#
_symmetry.space_group_name_H-M   'P 1'
#
loop_
_entity.id
_entity.type
_entity.pdbx_description
1 polymer ?
#
loop_
_entity_poly.entity_id
_entity_poly.type
_entity_poly.pdbx_seq_one_letter_code
_entity_poly.pdbx_strand_id
1 'polypeptide(L)'
;MRMYTDPRGEAYKQVIDLAISNSEYFVLKVKIPDEVVKCNYTKVLEALKPYLVKSIVIQDDNIAEVKLLSNTYRSNAFYTAESYNFYRCSNESGNILKQMANRLSDWIYPTMPEDLCFLKEGGGDYLYSIVHEHMYGMDITEEEAKELMNRITGLFLELESHQDLDRLLDDAIKHRTDKLYISGHRLTELPENIRDVTELRILEIFEQDLYRLPEGLFELSKLECLKIMTADLESIPATIAKLKNLRELFIQCASSDRPAPGFRVKSKEEISLDHIPPEIGELEQLEQLTIQYTSIHELPIELEKLKHLRILNLEMGMINQRPDFLKNMKQLEYINVSQNSLLNTIKMEW
;
A
#
# COMPACT_ATOMS: atom_id res chain seq x y z
N MET A 1 1.01 12.23 12.90
CA MET A 1 -0.16 11.51 12.39
C MET A 1 0.09 10.98 10.98
N ARG A 2 -0.05 9.67 10.75
CA ARG A 2 0.10 9.07 9.41
C ARG A 2 -1.17 9.25 8.58
N MET A 3 -1.04 9.32 7.26
CA MET A 3 -2.18 9.25 6.33
C MET A 3 -2.43 7.81 5.87
N TYR A 4 -3.69 7.38 5.85
CA TYR A 4 -4.11 6.11 5.26
C TYR A 4 -4.15 6.18 3.72
N THR A 5 -4.59 7.32 3.17
CA THR A 5 -4.73 7.54 1.73
C THR A 5 -3.95 8.77 1.31
N ASP A 6 -3.47 8.76 0.07
CA ASP A 6 -2.86 9.92 -0.57
C ASP A 6 -3.97 10.91 -0.99
N PRO A 7 -4.06 12.11 -0.38
CA PRO A 7 -5.07 13.09 -0.74
C PRO A 7 -4.97 13.47 -2.22
N ARG A 8 -6.11 13.53 -2.92
CA ARG A 8 -6.17 13.80 -4.37
C ARG A 8 -7.15 14.90 -4.72
N GLY A 9 -6.89 15.60 -5.82
CA GLY A 9 -7.78 16.65 -6.32
C GLY A 9 -7.90 17.79 -5.33
N GLU A 10 -9.13 18.10 -4.92
CA GLU A 10 -9.38 19.21 -4.00
C GLU A 10 -8.84 18.95 -2.59
N ALA A 11 -8.80 17.68 -2.15
CA ALA A 11 -8.21 17.33 -0.87
C ALA A 11 -6.70 17.65 -0.85
N TYR A 12 -5.99 17.29 -1.92
CA TYR A 12 -4.57 17.63 -2.11
C TYR A 12 -4.35 19.14 -2.03
N LYS A 13 -5.15 19.92 -2.76
CA LYS A 13 -5.01 21.39 -2.76
C LYS A 13 -5.18 22.00 -1.38
N GLN A 14 -6.21 21.57 -0.63
CA GLN A 14 -6.43 22.04 0.74
C GLN A 14 -5.30 21.62 1.69
N VAL A 15 -4.75 20.42 1.53
CA VAL A 15 -3.58 19.96 2.30
C VAL A 15 -2.35 20.81 1.99
N ILE A 16 -2.12 21.16 0.72
CA ILE A 16 -1.02 22.06 0.33
C ILE A 16 -1.22 23.46 0.91
N ASP A 17 -2.43 24.03 0.86
CA ASP A 17 -2.70 25.35 1.43
C ASP A 17 -2.47 25.38 2.94
N LEU A 18 -2.87 24.30 3.62
CA LEU A 18 -2.63 24.10 5.03
C LEU A 18 -1.13 23.99 5.35
N ALA A 19 -0.37 23.22 4.55
CA ALA A 19 1.06 23.05 4.74
C ALA A 19 1.84 24.35 4.49
N ILE A 20 1.49 25.10 3.43
CA ILE A 20 2.05 26.43 3.14
C ILE A 20 1.83 27.39 4.30
N SER A 21 0.65 27.36 4.93
CA SER A 21 0.30 28.29 6.01
C SER A 21 0.98 27.95 7.35
N ASN A 22 1.46 26.72 7.52
CA ASN A 22 2.05 26.21 8.77
C ASN A 22 3.55 25.89 8.65
N SER A 23 4.21 26.37 7.59
CA SER A 23 5.61 26.08 7.33
C SER A 23 6.34 27.29 6.76
N GLU A 24 7.61 27.44 7.11
CA GLU A 24 8.45 28.51 6.58
C GLU A 24 9.00 28.14 5.20
N TYR A 25 9.34 26.86 5.04
CA TYR A 25 9.89 26.30 3.82
C TYR A 25 9.21 25.00 3.44
N PHE A 26 9.21 24.69 2.15
CA PHE A 26 9.10 23.31 1.69
C PHE A 26 10.40 22.89 1.02
N VAL A 27 10.67 21.60 1.09
CA VAL A 27 11.88 20.97 0.57
C VAL A 27 11.47 20.02 -0.55
N LEU A 28 12.20 20.10 -1.66
CA LEU A 28 12.16 19.10 -2.72
C LEU A 28 13.51 18.43 -2.81
N LYS A 29 13.49 17.09 -2.85
CA LYS A 29 14.66 16.29 -3.13
C LYS A 29 14.83 16.18 -4.65
N VAL A 30 16.01 16.54 -5.14
CA VAL A 30 16.36 16.57 -6.55
C VAL A 30 17.48 15.56 -6.78
N LYS A 31 17.15 14.51 -7.52
CA LYS A 31 18.14 13.52 -7.95
C LYS A 31 19.04 14.09 -9.04
N ILE A 32 20.35 13.88 -8.93
CA ILE A 32 21.28 14.20 -10.01
C ILE A 32 20.97 13.25 -11.18
N PRO A 33 20.58 13.76 -12.37
CA PRO A 33 20.25 12.91 -13.50
C PRO A 33 21.48 12.13 -13.95
N ASP A 34 21.38 10.81 -14.04
CA ASP A 34 22.32 10.03 -14.85
C ASP A 34 22.19 10.45 -16.32
N GLU A 35 23.29 10.42 -17.09
CA GLU A 35 23.33 10.84 -18.51
C GLU A 35 22.28 10.17 -19.40
N VAL A 36 21.72 9.05 -18.95
CA VAL A 36 20.73 8.22 -19.65
C VAL A 36 19.28 8.67 -19.41
N VAL A 37 18.99 9.35 -18.29
CA VAL A 37 17.60 9.66 -17.89
C VAL A 37 17.22 11.10 -18.21
N LYS A 38 16.31 11.27 -19.17
CA LYS A 38 15.73 12.58 -19.48
C LYS A 38 14.79 13.02 -18.35
N CYS A 39 15.19 14.03 -17.58
CA CYS A 39 14.37 14.59 -16.51
C CYS A 39 13.30 15.52 -17.07
N ASN A 40 12.04 15.28 -16.68
CA ASN A 40 10.89 16.09 -17.13
C ASN A 40 10.49 17.18 -16.13
N TYR A 41 11.14 17.22 -14.95
CA TYR A 41 10.77 18.13 -13.87
C TYR A 41 11.44 19.50 -13.89
N THR A 42 12.27 19.81 -14.90
CA THR A 42 12.94 21.11 -15.02
C THR A 42 11.95 22.28 -14.99
N LYS A 43 10.77 22.13 -15.61
CA LYS A 43 9.70 23.13 -15.59
C LYS A 43 9.23 23.48 -14.18
N VAL A 44 9.19 22.48 -13.28
CA VAL A 44 8.80 22.69 -11.88
C VAL A 44 9.86 23.52 -11.16
N LEU A 45 11.14 23.15 -11.33
CA LEU A 45 12.26 23.87 -10.72
C LEU A 45 12.36 25.31 -11.26
N GLU A 46 12.10 25.53 -12.54
CA GLU A 46 12.06 26.86 -13.15
C GLU A 46 10.91 27.71 -12.60
N ALA A 47 9.71 27.15 -12.50
CA ALA A 47 8.55 27.84 -11.93
C ALA A 47 8.78 28.23 -10.45
N LEU A 48 9.42 27.36 -9.69
CA LEU A 48 9.71 27.57 -8.26
C LEU A 48 10.97 28.41 -8.00
N LYS A 49 11.81 28.66 -9.02
CA LYS A 49 13.08 29.39 -8.90
C LYS A 49 12.97 30.74 -8.16
N PRO A 50 11.93 31.57 -8.35
CA PRO A 50 11.79 32.84 -7.62
C PRO A 50 11.64 32.67 -6.09
N TYR A 51 11.25 31.48 -5.64
CA TYR A 51 11.02 31.16 -4.24
C TYR A 51 12.16 30.33 -3.63
N LEU A 52 13.19 29.98 -4.42
CA LEU A 52 14.35 29.23 -3.93
C LEU A 52 15.12 30.07 -2.91
N VAL A 53 15.32 29.51 -1.73
CA VAL A 53 16.02 30.16 -0.61
C VAL A 53 17.45 29.67 -0.54
N LYS A 54 17.64 28.35 -0.62
CA LYS A 54 18.95 27.71 -0.62
C LYS A 54 18.87 26.30 -1.20
N SER A 55 20.01 25.78 -1.61
CA SER A 55 20.21 24.39 -2.02
C SER A 55 21.33 23.79 -1.18
N ILE A 56 21.13 22.56 -0.70
CA ILE A 56 22.14 21.77 -0.02
C ILE A 56 22.43 20.57 -0.90
N VAL A 57 23.70 20.31 -1.20
CA VAL A 57 24.12 19.20 -2.05
C VAL A 57 25.04 18.33 -1.22
N ILE A 58 24.67 17.06 -1.06
CA ILE A 58 25.48 16.07 -0.36
C ILE A 58 26.10 15.16 -1.43
N GLN A 59 27.43 15.07 -1.44
CA GLN A 59 28.19 14.24 -2.40
C GLN A 59 28.64 12.91 -1.77
N ASP A 60 29.02 11.95 -2.61
CA ASP A 60 29.78 10.75 -2.27
C ASP A 60 29.21 9.88 -1.12
N ASP A 61 27.88 9.71 -1.05
CA ASP A 61 27.21 8.93 -0.01
C ASP A 61 27.63 9.32 1.42
N ASN A 62 27.86 10.63 1.66
CA ASN A 62 28.28 11.14 2.96
C ASN A 62 27.17 11.04 4.02
N ILE A 63 26.98 9.84 4.58
CA ILE A 63 25.95 9.51 5.57
C ILE A 63 26.07 10.39 6.83
N ALA A 64 27.27 10.83 7.20
CA ALA A 64 27.45 11.69 8.37
C ALA A 64 26.80 13.06 8.16
N GLU A 65 26.91 13.61 6.95
CA GLU A 65 26.28 14.88 6.57
C GLU A 65 24.76 14.74 6.44
N VAL A 66 24.27 13.63 5.86
CA VAL A 66 22.83 13.30 5.83
C VAL A 66 22.25 13.28 7.24
N LYS A 67 22.91 12.57 8.17
CA LYS A 67 22.49 12.50 9.57
C LYS A 67 22.53 13.86 10.27
N LEU A 68 23.56 14.66 10.00
CA LEU A 68 23.67 16.01 10.56
C LEU A 68 22.50 16.89 10.09
N LEU A 69 22.17 16.86 8.80
CA LEU A 69 21.05 17.62 8.23
C LEU A 69 19.70 17.13 8.76
N SER A 70 19.48 15.83 8.78
CA SER A 70 18.28 15.21 9.36
C SER A 70 18.07 15.65 10.80
N ASN A 71 19.13 15.64 11.63
CA ASN A 71 19.06 16.11 13.01
C ASN A 71 18.86 17.63 13.13
N THR A 72 19.47 18.41 12.23
CA THR A 72 19.40 19.88 12.24
C THR A 72 17.99 20.36 11.90
N TYR A 73 17.40 19.81 10.83
CA TYR A 73 16.05 20.19 10.37
C TYR A 73 14.95 19.34 10.98
N ARG A 74 15.28 18.23 11.66
CA ARG A 74 14.34 17.27 12.26
C ARG A 74 13.31 16.80 11.24
N SER A 75 13.76 16.44 10.04
CA SER A 75 12.92 16.16 8.89
C SER A 75 13.27 14.84 8.23
N ASN A 76 12.22 14.16 7.78
CA ASN A 76 12.28 12.91 7.03
C ASN A 76 12.71 13.11 5.57
N ALA A 77 12.84 14.35 5.10
CA ALA A 77 13.34 14.62 3.76
C ALA A 77 14.82 14.18 3.58
N PHE A 78 15.61 14.17 4.66
CA PHE A 78 17.06 13.98 4.60
C PHE A 78 17.47 12.55 4.98
N TYR A 79 17.55 11.66 4.00
CA TYR A 79 17.88 10.24 4.24
C TYR A 79 18.84 9.62 3.21
N THR A 80 19.22 10.36 2.15
CA THR A 80 20.24 9.94 1.17
C THR A 80 21.17 11.10 0.80
N ALA A 81 22.31 10.81 0.17
CA ALA A 81 23.21 11.84 -0.36
C ALA A 81 22.70 12.36 -1.71
N GLU A 82 21.95 13.45 -1.68
CA GLU A 82 21.29 14.05 -2.86
C GLU A 82 21.27 15.58 -2.76
N SER A 83 20.65 16.24 -3.75
CA SER A 83 20.39 17.67 -3.69
C SER A 83 19.04 17.96 -3.03
N TYR A 84 19.02 18.92 -2.10
CA TYR A 84 17.84 19.35 -1.37
C TYR A 84 17.61 20.84 -1.56
N ASN A 85 16.52 21.20 -2.22
CA ASN A 85 16.16 22.57 -2.51
C ASN A 85 15.09 23.07 -1.53
N PHE A 86 15.39 24.16 -0.84
CA PHE A 86 14.49 24.82 0.10
C PHE A 86 13.81 25.99 -0.60
N TYR A 87 12.49 25.99 -0.61
CA TYR A 87 11.67 27.04 -1.19
C TYR A 87 10.83 27.70 -0.11
N ARG A 88 10.69 29.02 -0.18
CA ARG A 88 9.85 29.78 0.74
C ARG A 88 8.37 29.42 0.53
N CYS A 89 7.67 29.13 1.61
CA CYS A 89 6.22 28.99 1.59
C CYS A 89 5.56 30.36 1.37
N SER A 90 4.74 30.45 0.34
CA SER A 90 3.85 31.59 0.08
C SER A 90 2.63 31.10 -0.71
N ASN A 91 1.59 31.94 -0.81
CA ASN A 91 0.40 31.61 -1.60
C ASN A 91 0.76 31.30 -3.06
N GLU A 92 1.72 32.02 -3.63
CA GLU A 92 2.16 31.85 -5.01
C GLU A 92 2.95 30.55 -5.20
N SER A 93 3.87 30.21 -4.30
CA SER A 93 4.59 28.93 -4.41
C SER A 93 3.66 27.74 -4.18
N GLY A 94 2.72 27.85 -3.23
CA GLY A 94 1.64 26.86 -3.05
C GLY A 94 0.76 26.67 -4.29
N ASN A 95 0.40 27.76 -4.97
CA ASN A 95 -0.36 27.68 -6.22
C ASN A 95 0.40 26.96 -7.33
N ILE A 96 1.72 27.10 -7.40
CA ILE A 96 2.55 26.34 -8.34
C ILE A 96 2.48 24.85 -8.01
N LEU A 97 2.68 24.45 -6.75
CA LEU A 97 2.61 23.04 -6.33
C LEU A 97 1.25 22.41 -6.73
N LYS A 98 0.16 23.12 -6.48
CA LYS A 98 -1.22 22.70 -6.85
C LYS A 98 -1.49 22.60 -8.35
N GLN A 99 -0.70 23.27 -9.19
CA GLN A 99 -0.80 23.19 -10.65
C GLN A 99 0.04 22.05 -11.23
N MET A 100 1.13 21.67 -10.55
CA MET A 100 2.09 20.68 -11.06
C MET A 100 1.70 19.24 -10.71
N ALA A 101 0.93 19.05 -9.63
CA ALA A 101 0.52 17.73 -9.15
C ALA A 101 -0.95 17.74 -8.72
N ASN A 102 -1.53 16.54 -8.64
CA ASN A 102 -2.90 16.36 -8.18
C ASN A 102 -2.99 15.55 -6.87
N ARG A 103 -1.86 15.03 -6.39
CA ARG A 103 -1.70 14.24 -5.15
C ARG A 103 -0.23 14.21 -4.71
N LEU A 104 0.07 13.71 -3.50
CA LEU A 104 1.45 13.67 -2.99
C LEU A 104 2.31 12.65 -3.75
N SER A 105 1.73 11.50 -4.15
CA SER A 105 2.47 10.46 -4.89
C SER A 105 2.88 10.84 -6.30
N ASP A 106 2.41 11.97 -6.84
CA ASP A 106 2.87 12.48 -8.14
C ASP A 106 4.30 13.04 -8.05
N TRP A 107 4.78 13.39 -6.83
CA TRP A 107 6.14 13.90 -6.57
C TRP A 107 7.17 12.76 -6.56
N ILE A 108 7.30 12.06 -7.68
CA ILE A 108 8.17 10.89 -7.86
C ILE A 108 9.12 11.05 -9.05
N TYR A 109 10.40 10.74 -8.83
CA TYR A 109 11.41 10.70 -9.88
C TYR A 109 11.13 9.57 -10.89
N PRO A 110 11.39 9.74 -12.21
CA PRO A 110 12.01 10.88 -12.88
C PRO A 110 11.03 11.95 -13.39
N THR A 111 9.74 11.81 -13.10
CA THR A 111 8.70 12.69 -13.64
C THR A 111 8.66 14.04 -12.92
N MET A 112 8.82 14.01 -11.59
CA MET A 112 8.82 15.17 -10.69
C MET A 112 10.07 15.13 -9.79
N PRO A 113 10.46 16.24 -9.13
CA PRO A 113 11.37 16.17 -8.00
C PRO A 113 10.70 15.30 -6.92
N GLU A 114 11.49 14.49 -6.23
CA GLU A 114 10.93 13.56 -5.25
C GLU A 114 10.75 14.21 -3.88
N ASP A 115 9.86 13.63 -3.08
CA ASP A 115 9.64 13.92 -1.66
C ASP A 115 9.37 15.41 -1.33
N LEU A 116 8.11 15.81 -1.48
CA LEU A 116 7.62 17.12 -1.07
C LEU A 116 7.35 17.16 0.44
N CYS A 117 8.27 17.74 1.21
CA CYS A 117 8.14 17.93 2.65
C CYS A 117 8.03 19.41 3.03
N PHE A 118 7.28 19.74 4.07
CA PHE A 118 7.08 21.11 4.57
C PHE A 118 7.61 21.23 5.99
N LEU A 119 8.44 22.24 6.26
CA LEU A 119 9.16 22.43 7.51
C LEU A 119 8.54 23.52 8.38
N LYS A 120 8.30 23.19 9.65
CA LYS A 120 7.88 24.14 10.70
C LYS A 120 8.99 25.17 10.99
N GLU A 121 8.58 26.31 11.52
CA GLU A 121 9.51 27.27 12.10
C GLU A 121 10.30 26.60 13.24
N GLY A 122 11.63 26.68 13.18
CA GLY A 122 12.53 26.00 14.12
C GLY A 122 12.82 24.53 13.81
N GLY A 123 12.29 23.97 12.71
CA GLY A 123 12.52 22.59 12.27
C GLY A 123 11.43 21.60 12.70
N GLY A 124 11.41 20.42 12.09
CA GLY A 124 10.31 19.46 12.14
C GLY A 124 9.47 19.51 10.86
N ASP A 125 9.03 18.36 10.36
CA ASP A 125 8.07 18.31 9.26
C ASP A 125 6.67 18.69 9.77
N TYR A 126 6.03 19.70 9.17
CA TYR A 126 4.57 19.86 9.30
C TYR A 126 3.84 18.80 8.46
N LEU A 127 4.29 18.59 7.23
CA LEU A 127 3.82 17.56 6.30
C LEU A 127 5.05 16.88 5.71
N TYR A 128 5.15 15.56 5.85
CA TYR A 128 6.19 14.77 5.21
C TYR A 128 5.58 13.84 4.16
N SER A 129 6.34 13.62 3.09
CA SER A 129 5.99 12.71 2.01
C SER A 129 7.24 12.00 1.52
N ILE A 130 7.36 10.71 1.84
CA ILE A 130 8.39 9.81 1.33
C ILE A 130 7.73 8.95 0.26
N VAL A 131 7.76 9.42 -0.98
CA VAL A 131 6.85 8.95 -2.03
C VAL A 131 7.14 7.51 -2.42
N HIS A 132 8.42 7.16 -2.54
CA HIS A 132 8.88 5.82 -2.94
C HIS A 132 8.61 4.75 -1.86
N GLU A 133 8.39 5.15 -0.61
CA GLU A 133 7.99 4.25 0.49
C GLU A 133 6.47 4.29 0.75
N HIS A 134 5.71 5.10 -0.01
CA HIS A 134 4.29 5.35 0.22
C HIS A 134 3.98 5.79 1.65
N MET A 135 4.83 6.65 2.23
CA MET A 135 4.70 7.15 3.59
C MET A 135 4.41 8.65 3.60
N TYR A 136 3.23 9.01 4.10
CA TYR A 136 2.78 10.40 4.22
C TYR A 136 2.24 10.66 5.62
N GLY A 137 2.42 11.86 6.13
CA GLY A 137 1.88 12.23 7.42
C GLY A 137 2.12 13.68 7.79
N MET A 138 1.48 14.08 8.89
CA MET A 138 1.53 15.45 9.41
C MET A 138 1.91 15.44 10.88
N ASP A 139 2.71 16.41 11.32
CA ASP A 139 3.02 16.59 12.74
C ASP A 139 1.98 17.50 13.39
N ILE A 140 0.86 16.89 13.78
CA ILE A 140 -0.32 17.52 14.39
C ILE A 140 -0.86 16.62 15.51
N THR A 141 -1.60 17.22 16.42
CA THR A 141 -2.35 16.54 17.49
C THR A 141 -3.53 15.73 16.95
N GLU A 142 -4.11 14.85 17.77
CA GLU A 142 -5.29 14.08 17.37
C GLU A 142 -6.54 14.95 17.24
N GLU A 143 -6.68 15.97 18.09
CA GLU A 143 -7.75 16.96 18.01
C GLU A 143 -7.71 17.73 16.68
N GLU A 144 -6.52 18.18 16.27
CA GLU A 144 -6.31 18.83 14.97
C GLU A 144 -6.61 17.85 13.83
N ALA A 145 -6.14 16.60 13.91
CA ALA A 145 -6.41 15.59 12.90
C ALA A 145 -7.93 15.36 12.71
N LYS A 146 -8.69 15.28 13.81
CA LYS A 146 -10.17 15.16 13.79
C LYS A 146 -10.83 16.37 13.14
N GLU A 147 -10.39 17.58 13.47
CA GLU A 147 -10.91 18.81 12.84
C GLU A 147 -10.65 18.81 11.33
N LEU A 148 -9.42 18.48 10.94
CA LEU A 148 -9.01 18.42 9.54
C LEU A 148 -9.78 17.36 8.75
N MET A 149 -9.96 16.16 9.30
CA MET A 149 -10.78 15.11 8.69
C MET A 149 -12.25 15.51 8.57
N ASN A 150 -12.78 16.32 9.49
CA ASN A 150 -14.13 16.87 9.37
C ASN A 150 -14.25 17.91 8.26
N ARG A 151 -13.20 18.69 8.04
CA ARG A 151 -13.18 19.76 7.03
C ARG A 151 -12.82 19.27 5.62
N ILE A 152 -11.87 18.34 5.50
CA ILE A 152 -11.24 17.96 4.23
C ILE A 152 -11.62 16.51 3.86
N THR A 153 -12.69 16.37 3.09
CA THR A 153 -13.04 15.09 2.47
C THR A 153 -11.90 14.62 1.55
N GLY A 154 -11.44 13.38 1.73
CA GLY A 154 -10.27 12.84 1.03
C GLY A 154 -8.93 12.94 1.78
N LEU A 155 -8.89 13.61 2.94
CA LEU A 155 -7.79 13.50 3.89
C LEU A 155 -8.13 12.47 4.97
N PHE A 156 -7.52 11.28 4.91
CA PHE A 156 -7.76 10.23 5.89
C PHE A 156 -6.52 10.02 6.77
N LEU A 157 -6.58 10.48 8.02
CA LEU A 157 -5.49 10.36 8.99
C LEU A 157 -5.78 9.21 9.95
N GLU A 158 -4.73 8.55 10.42
CA GLU A 158 -4.80 7.54 11.49
C GLU A 158 -5.21 8.20 12.82
N LEU A 159 -6.19 7.64 13.53
CA LEU A 159 -6.67 8.11 14.83
C LEU A 159 -6.73 6.95 15.82
N GLU A 160 -6.59 7.22 17.12
CA GLU A 160 -6.75 6.19 18.15
C GLU A 160 -8.15 5.56 18.13
N SER A 161 -9.17 6.34 17.75
CA SER A 161 -10.54 5.84 17.59
C SER A 161 -10.69 4.78 16.50
N HIS A 162 -9.72 4.62 15.59
CA HIS A 162 -9.73 3.55 14.59
C HIS A 162 -9.38 2.18 15.17
N GLN A 163 -9.16 2.04 16.48
CA GLN A 163 -9.24 0.73 17.14
C GLN A 163 -10.65 0.13 17.04
N ASP A 164 -11.68 0.98 16.90
CA ASP A 164 -13.03 0.58 16.52
C ASP A 164 -13.14 0.47 15.00
N LEU A 165 -13.47 -0.74 14.52
CA LEU A 165 -13.57 -1.03 13.09
C LEU A 165 -14.71 -0.26 12.42
N ASP A 166 -15.84 -0.06 13.10
CA ASP A 166 -16.97 0.68 12.52
C ASP A 166 -16.55 2.13 12.25
N ARG A 167 -15.79 2.72 13.18
CA ARG A 167 -15.23 4.06 13.02
C ARG A 167 -14.21 4.13 11.88
N LEU A 168 -13.33 3.13 11.78
CA LEU A 168 -12.36 3.01 10.69
C LEU A 168 -13.06 2.94 9.33
N LEU A 169 -14.13 2.14 9.21
CA LEU A 169 -14.90 1.99 7.98
C LEU A 169 -15.70 3.25 7.64
N ASP A 170 -16.36 3.88 8.62
CA ASP A 170 -17.07 5.16 8.42
C ASP A 170 -16.15 6.23 7.83
N ASP A 171 -14.95 6.38 8.38
CA ASP A 171 -13.98 7.34 7.88
C ASP A 171 -13.39 6.89 6.53
N ALA A 172 -13.14 5.59 6.31
CA ALA A 172 -12.69 5.07 5.02
C ALA A 172 -13.70 5.36 3.89
N ILE A 173 -15.00 5.20 4.18
CA ILE A 173 -16.11 5.53 3.27
C ILE A 173 -16.14 7.04 3.01
N LYS A 174 -16.19 7.84 4.08
CA LYS A 174 -16.25 9.31 4.01
C LYS A 174 -15.09 9.88 3.19
N HIS A 175 -13.89 9.37 3.41
CA HIS A 175 -12.68 9.86 2.76
C HIS A 175 -12.36 9.15 1.45
N ARG A 176 -13.21 8.20 1.00
CA ARG A 176 -13.09 7.52 -0.28
C ARG A 176 -11.69 6.93 -0.50
N THR A 177 -11.20 6.22 0.52
CA THR A 177 -9.87 5.63 0.50
C THR A 177 -9.75 4.57 -0.60
N ASP A 178 -8.57 4.50 -1.20
CA ASP A 178 -8.19 3.46 -2.16
C ASP A 178 -7.28 2.39 -1.55
N LYS A 179 -6.79 2.60 -0.33
CA LYS A 179 -6.04 1.61 0.45
C LYS A 179 -6.59 1.51 1.86
N LEU A 180 -6.70 0.29 2.37
CA LEU A 180 -7.13 0.03 3.74
C LEU A 180 -6.32 -1.13 4.31
N TYR A 181 -5.83 -0.92 5.55
CA TYR A 181 -5.16 -1.94 6.33
C TYR A 181 -6.01 -2.21 7.58
N ILE A 182 -6.46 -3.46 7.75
CA ILE A 182 -7.28 -3.90 8.89
C ILE A 182 -6.41 -4.83 9.72
N SER A 183 -6.13 -4.47 10.97
CA SER A 183 -5.40 -5.34 11.89
C SER A 183 -5.65 -4.98 13.35
N GLY A 184 -5.70 -6.02 14.19
CA GLY A 184 -5.80 -5.88 15.63
C GLY A 184 -7.22 -5.70 16.16
N HIS A 185 -8.24 -5.97 15.35
CA HIS A 185 -9.65 -5.86 15.71
C HIS A 185 -10.25 -7.17 16.25
N ARG A 186 -9.50 -8.29 16.20
CA ARG A 186 -9.90 -9.62 16.70
C ARG A 186 -11.17 -10.14 16.01
N LEU A 187 -11.19 -9.98 14.70
CA LEU A 187 -12.37 -10.31 13.89
C LEU A 187 -12.44 -11.81 13.68
N THR A 188 -13.62 -12.39 13.80
CA THR A 188 -13.91 -13.74 13.27
C THR A 188 -14.46 -13.68 11.84
N GLU A 189 -15.03 -12.54 11.47
CA GLU A 189 -15.61 -12.23 10.17
C GLU A 189 -15.50 -10.71 9.94
N LEU A 190 -15.27 -10.28 8.69
CA LEU A 190 -15.32 -8.86 8.35
C LEU A 190 -16.78 -8.39 8.28
N PRO A 191 -17.08 -7.14 8.64
CA PRO A 191 -18.44 -6.63 8.57
C PRO A 191 -18.89 -6.41 7.11
N GLU A 192 -20.19 -6.61 6.86
CA GLU A 192 -20.77 -6.54 5.51
C GLU A 192 -20.73 -5.14 4.86
N ASN A 193 -20.62 -4.08 5.67
CA ASN A 193 -20.50 -2.70 5.19
C ASN A 193 -19.13 -2.39 4.56
N ILE A 194 -18.17 -3.32 4.58
CA ILE A 194 -16.92 -3.19 3.79
C ILE A 194 -17.21 -2.90 2.31
N ARG A 195 -18.35 -3.37 1.79
CA ARG A 195 -18.83 -3.11 0.42
C ARG A 195 -18.95 -1.62 0.08
N ASP A 196 -19.14 -0.76 1.08
CA ASP A 196 -19.38 0.67 0.91
C ASP A 196 -18.08 1.45 0.68
N VAL A 197 -16.91 0.84 0.89
CA VAL A 197 -15.59 1.42 0.58
C VAL A 197 -15.31 1.31 -0.94
N THR A 198 -16.20 1.88 -1.74
CA THR A 198 -16.30 1.66 -3.20
C THR A 198 -15.09 2.11 -4.04
N GLU A 199 -14.18 2.90 -3.47
CA GLU A 199 -12.94 3.32 -4.13
C GLU A 199 -11.74 2.42 -3.84
N LEU A 200 -11.92 1.38 -3.01
CA LEU A 200 -10.84 0.53 -2.52
C LEU A 200 -10.18 -0.26 -3.67
N ARG A 201 -8.85 -0.17 -3.73
CA ARG A 201 -7.98 -0.88 -4.68
C ARG A 201 -7.07 -1.87 -3.98
N ILE A 202 -6.61 -1.53 -2.76
CA ILE A 202 -5.70 -2.36 -1.97
C ILE A 202 -6.35 -2.61 -0.62
N LEU A 203 -6.62 -3.87 -0.31
CA LEU A 203 -7.07 -4.31 1.00
C LEU A 203 -6.09 -5.32 1.58
N GLU A 204 -5.49 -4.96 2.71
CA GLU A 204 -4.61 -5.82 3.46
C GLU A 204 -5.25 -6.09 4.82
N ILE A 205 -5.51 -7.35 5.13
CA ILE A 205 -6.16 -7.79 6.36
C ILE A 205 -5.20 -8.68 7.11
N PHE A 206 -4.93 -8.30 8.36
CA PHE A 206 -4.14 -9.09 9.27
C PHE A 206 -4.86 -9.28 10.60
N GLU A 207 -5.61 -10.37 10.66
CA GLU A 207 -6.45 -10.70 11.80
C GLU A 207 -6.22 -12.16 12.18
N GLN A 208 -5.90 -12.40 13.44
CA GLN A 208 -5.53 -13.74 13.88
C GLN A 208 -6.68 -14.74 13.80
N ASP A 209 -7.89 -14.29 14.11
CA ASP A 209 -9.07 -15.14 14.29
C ASP A 209 -10.04 -15.07 13.09
N LEU A 210 -9.67 -14.36 12.00
CA LEU A 210 -10.55 -14.16 10.86
C LEU A 210 -10.79 -15.48 10.14
N TYR A 211 -12.00 -16.00 10.26
CA TYR A 211 -12.38 -17.31 9.74
C TYR A 211 -13.27 -17.20 8.50
N ARG A 212 -14.10 -16.15 8.40
CA ARG A 212 -15.04 -15.94 7.29
C ARG A 212 -14.85 -14.61 6.58
N LEU A 213 -15.15 -14.61 5.28
CA LEU A 213 -15.20 -13.40 4.45
C LEU A 213 -16.66 -13.10 4.09
N PRO A 214 -17.14 -11.87 4.31
CA PRO A 214 -18.50 -11.47 3.96
C PRO A 214 -18.69 -11.40 2.44
N GLU A 215 -19.93 -11.53 1.97
CA GLU A 215 -20.21 -11.39 0.53
C GLU A 215 -19.89 -9.98 0.02
N GLY A 216 -20.11 -8.96 0.87
CA GLY A 216 -19.84 -7.56 0.56
C GLY A 216 -18.39 -7.24 0.20
N LEU A 217 -17.42 -8.03 0.69
CA LEU A 217 -16.01 -7.89 0.29
C LEU A 217 -15.84 -8.04 -1.23
N PHE A 218 -16.59 -8.97 -1.83
CA PHE A 218 -16.49 -9.29 -3.25
C PHE A 218 -17.32 -8.36 -4.15
N GLU A 219 -17.98 -7.36 -3.57
CA GLU A 219 -18.68 -6.29 -4.30
C GLU A 219 -17.74 -5.10 -4.61
N LEU A 220 -16.52 -5.10 -4.07
CA LEU A 220 -15.50 -4.08 -4.31
C LEU A 220 -14.91 -4.16 -5.72
N SER A 221 -15.67 -3.67 -6.70
CA SER A 221 -15.35 -3.78 -8.13
C SER A 221 -14.00 -3.17 -8.55
N LYS A 222 -13.41 -2.28 -7.76
CA LYS A 222 -12.12 -1.62 -8.03
C LYS A 222 -10.93 -2.31 -7.35
N LEU A 223 -11.17 -3.38 -6.58
CA LEU A 223 -10.11 -4.06 -5.84
C LEU A 223 -9.12 -4.71 -6.81
N GLU A 224 -7.85 -4.37 -6.65
CA GLU A 224 -6.72 -4.80 -7.47
C GLU A 224 -5.79 -5.73 -6.67
N CYS A 225 -5.70 -5.53 -5.35
CA CYS A 225 -4.86 -6.31 -4.45
C CYS A 225 -5.65 -6.67 -3.19
N LEU A 226 -5.76 -7.98 -2.91
CA LEU A 226 -6.34 -8.52 -1.68
C LEU A 226 -5.31 -9.40 -0.99
N LYS A 227 -4.90 -8.99 0.21
CA LYS A 227 -4.01 -9.78 1.07
C LYS A 227 -4.70 -10.12 2.38
N ILE A 228 -4.72 -11.40 2.73
CA ILE A 228 -5.31 -11.90 3.96
C ILE A 228 -4.29 -12.76 4.69
N MET A 229 -4.01 -12.42 5.93
CA MET A 229 -3.19 -13.21 6.84
C MET A 229 -4.02 -13.53 8.09
N THR A 230 -4.20 -14.82 8.37
CA THR A 230 -5.00 -15.32 9.49
C THR A 230 -4.44 -16.65 10.01
N ALA A 231 -4.90 -17.11 11.17
CA ALA A 231 -4.61 -18.45 11.63
C ALA A 231 -5.27 -19.52 10.77
N ASP A 232 -6.50 -19.28 10.31
CA ASP A 232 -7.29 -20.22 9.51
C ASP A 232 -8.40 -19.50 8.75
N LEU A 233 -8.78 -20.00 7.59
CA LEU A 233 -9.85 -19.46 6.76
C LEU A 233 -10.78 -20.59 6.33
N GLU A 234 -12.10 -20.41 6.43
CA GLU A 234 -13.09 -21.44 6.10
C GLU A 234 -13.05 -21.80 4.62
N SER A 235 -13.12 -20.80 3.74
CA SER A 235 -13.12 -20.99 2.30
C SER A 235 -12.83 -19.67 1.57
N ILE A 236 -12.50 -19.78 0.28
CA ILE A 236 -12.61 -18.67 -0.67
C ILE A 236 -13.95 -18.87 -1.39
N PRO A 237 -14.94 -17.99 -1.22
CA PRO A 237 -16.26 -18.20 -1.81
C PRO A 237 -16.24 -17.99 -3.33
N ALA A 238 -17.15 -18.65 -4.04
CA ALA A 238 -17.36 -18.51 -5.49
C ALA A 238 -17.59 -17.04 -5.92
N THR A 239 -18.09 -16.19 -5.03
CA THR A 239 -18.27 -14.76 -5.25
C THR A 239 -16.97 -14.02 -5.54
N ILE A 240 -15.79 -14.61 -5.30
CA ILE A 240 -14.49 -14.08 -5.73
C ILE A 240 -14.49 -13.68 -7.20
N ALA A 241 -15.22 -14.41 -8.07
CA ALA A 241 -15.36 -14.11 -9.49
C ALA A 241 -15.87 -12.69 -9.78
N LYS A 242 -16.53 -11.99 -8.84
CA LYS A 242 -16.99 -10.61 -9.00
C LYS A 242 -15.83 -9.59 -9.03
N LEU A 243 -14.66 -9.92 -8.48
CA LEU A 243 -13.50 -9.02 -8.41
C LEU A 243 -12.74 -8.96 -9.75
N LYS A 244 -13.40 -8.46 -10.80
CA LYS A 244 -12.87 -8.48 -12.18
C LYS A 244 -11.58 -7.67 -12.41
N ASN A 245 -11.20 -6.80 -11.48
CA ASN A 245 -9.96 -6.02 -11.52
C ASN A 245 -8.83 -6.60 -10.63
N LEU A 246 -9.06 -7.72 -9.95
CA LEU A 246 -8.07 -8.30 -9.04
C LEU A 246 -6.85 -8.79 -9.81
N ARG A 247 -5.67 -8.29 -9.43
CA ARG A 247 -4.36 -8.63 -9.99
C ARG A 247 -3.53 -9.47 -9.04
N GLU A 248 -3.69 -9.24 -7.73
CA GLU A 248 -2.95 -9.96 -6.70
C GLU A 248 -3.94 -10.50 -5.66
N LEU A 249 -3.90 -11.82 -5.48
CA LEU A 249 -4.54 -12.50 -4.36
C LEU A 249 -3.47 -13.19 -3.52
N PHE A 250 -3.32 -12.75 -2.28
CA PHE A 250 -2.45 -13.36 -1.29
C PHE A 250 -3.28 -13.84 -0.10
N ILE A 251 -3.20 -15.12 0.23
CA ILE A 251 -3.81 -15.70 1.42
C ILE A 251 -2.75 -16.54 2.14
N GLN A 252 -2.53 -16.24 3.42
CA GLN A 252 -1.67 -17.05 4.28
C GLN A 252 -2.43 -17.47 5.53
N CYS A 253 -2.65 -18.78 5.66
CA CYS A 253 -3.12 -19.40 6.88
C CYS A 253 -1.94 -19.72 7.81
N ALA A 254 -2.24 -20.20 9.03
CA ALA A 254 -1.25 -20.49 10.07
C ALA A 254 -0.31 -19.31 10.38
N SER A 255 -0.74 -18.08 10.09
CA SER A 255 -0.03 -16.89 10.55
C SER A 255 -0.18 -16.80 12.07
N SER A 256 0.91 -16.43 12.75
CA SER A 256 0.93 -16.28 14.20
C SER A 256 1.73 -15.04 14.56
N ASP A 257 1.17 -13.87 14.25
CA ASP A 257 1.61 -12.64 14.89
C ASP A 257 0.67 -12.30 16.04
N ARG A 258 1.24 -11.97 17.19
CA ARG A 258 0.51 -11.59 18.41
C ARG A 258 -0.61 -12.59 18.80
N PRO A 259 -0.30 -13.87 19.03
CA PRO A 259 -1.31 -14.86 19.40
C PRO A 259 -2.06 -14.47 20.67
N ALA A 260 -3.38 -14.56 20.66
CA ALA A 260 -4.20 -14.39 21.85
C ALA A 260 -3.85 -15.46 22.92
N PRO A 261 -4.03 -15.19 24.22
CA PRO A 261 -3.82 -16.20 25.27
C PRO A 261 -4.64 -17.47 24.99
N GLY A 262 -3.95 -18.61 24.90
CA GLY A 262 -4.57 -19.90 24.59
C GLY A 262 -4.55 -20.30 23.10
N PHE A 263 -3.98 -19.47 22.22
CA PHE A 263 -3.72 -19.86 20.84
C PHE A 263 -2.85 -21.11 20.77
N ARG A 264 -3.28 -22.09 19.96
CA ARG A 264 -2.45 -23.22 19.53
C ARG A 264 -2.31 -23.17 18.03
N VAL A 265 -1.10 -23.44 17.55
CA VAL A 265 -0.86 -23.65 16.13
C VAL A 265 -1.67 -24.88 15.70
N LYS A 266 -2.57 -24.71 14.74
CA LYS A 266 -3.32 -25.81 14.11
C LYS A 266 -2.34 -26.69 13.33
N SER A 267 -2.48 -28.00 13.46
CA SER A 267 -1.75 -28.91 12.56
C SER A 267 -2.26 -28.74 11.14
N LYS A 268 -1.52 -29.28 10.17
CA LYS A 268 -1.87 -29.11 8.76
C LYS A 268 -3.27 -29.64 8.45
N GLU A 269 -3.60 -30.77 9.06
CA GLU A 269 -4.88 -31.48 8.93
C GLU A 269 -6.05 -30.75 9.61
N GLU A 270 -5.76 -29.76 10.45
CA GLU A 270 -6.76 -28.95 11.16
C GLU A 270 -7.05 -27.60 10.44
N ILE A 271 -6.32 -27.26 9.37
CA ILE A 271 -6.57 -26.04 8.58
C ILE A 271 -7.77 -26.27 7.67
N SER A 272 -8.70 -25.30 7.65
CA SER A 272 -10.00 -25.44 7.00
C SER A 272 -9.96 -25.21 5.50
N LEU A 273 -9.14 -24.26 5.01
CA LEU A 273 -9.04 -23.95 3.60
C LEU A 273 -8.41 -25.12 2.81
N ASP A 274 -9.24 -25.92 2.16
CA ASP A 274 -8.88 -27.20 1.53
C ASP A 274 -9.12 -27.24 0.00
N HIS A 275 -9.69 -26.18 -0.58
CA HIS A 275 -9.88 -26.05 -2.03
C HIS A 275 -9.79 -24.60 -2.49
N ILE A 276 -9.57 -24.42 -3.79
CA ILE A 276 -9.73 -23.14 -4.50
C ILE A 276 -11.02 -23.27 -5.33
N PRO A 277 -11.96 -22.31 -5.26
CA PRO A 277 -13.18 -22.37 -6.06
C PRO A 277 -12.86 -22.32 -7.56
N PRO A 278 -13.54 -23.09 -8.43
CA PRO A 278 -13.40 -23.01 -9.89
C PRO A 278 -13.54 -21.59 -10.46
N GLU A 279 -14.35 -20.76 -9.82
CA GLU A 279 -14.61 -19.35 -10.14
C GLU A 279 -13.36 -18.48 -10.12
N ILE A 280 -12.26 -18.93 -9.50
CA ILE A 280 -10.96 -18.26 -9.59
C ILE A 280 -10.53 -18.06 -11.04
N GLY A 281 -10.90 -18.97 -11.95
CA GLY A 281 -10.58 -18.88 -13.37
C GLY A 281 -11.30 -17.75 -14.12
N GLU A 282 -12.23 -17.04 -13.48
CA GLU A 282 -12.88 -15.86 -14.04
C GLU A 282 -12.18 -14.54 -13.71
N LEU A 283 -11.09 -14.58 -12.94
CA LEU A 283 -10.26 -13.42 -12.61
C LEU A 283 -9.28 -13.12 -13.74
N GLU A 284 -9.78 -12.67 -14.89
CA GLU A 284 -8.99 -12.51 -16.11
C GLU A 284 -7.77 -11.58 -15.95
N GLN A 285 -7.80 -10.65 -15.00
CA GLN A 285 -6.69 -9.72 -14.71
C GLN A 285 -5.69 -10.26 -13.67
N LEU A 286 -5.88 -11.46 -13.13
CA LEU A 286 -5.03 -11.99 -12.07
C LEU A 286 -3.62 -12.26 -12.58
N GLU A 287 -2.64 -11.60 -11.96
CA GLU A 287 -1.21 -11.69 -12.28
C GLU A 287 -0.46 -12.54 -11.24
N GLN A 288 -0.92 -12.52 -9.98
CA GLN A 288 -0.28 -13.22 -8.88
C GLN A 288 -1.33 -13.92 -8.00
N LEU A 289 -1.16 -15.22 -7.83
CA LEU A 289 -1.96 -16.05 -6.93
C LEU A 289 -1.02 -16.73 -5.93
N THR A 290 -1.09 -16.30 -4.68
CA THR A 290 -0.34 -16.90 -3.57
C THR A 290 -1.32 -17.37 -2.50
N ILE A 291 -1.38 -18.68 -2.25
CA ILE A 291 -2.18 -19.26 -1.17
C ILE A 291 -1.30 -20.24 -0.41
N GLN A 292 -0.84 -19.85 0.77
CA GLN A 292 0.17 -20.59 1.53
C GLN A 292 -0.40 -21.16 2.83
N TYR A 293 0.22 -22.26 3.28
CA TYR A 293 -0.11 -22.91 4.54
C TYR A 293 -1.57 -23.37 4.66
N THR A 294 -2.15 -23.87 3.57
CA THR A 294 -3.52 -24.39 3.48
C THR A 294 -3.62 -25.92 3.31
N SER A 295 -4.77 -26.51 3.59
CA SER A 295 -5.03 -27.95 3.35
C SER A 295 -5.36 -28.27 1.88
N ILE A 296 -5.12 -27.34 0.95
CA ILE A 296 -5.45 -27.54 -0.47
C ILE A 296 -4.83 -28.82 -1.04
N HIS A 297 -5.68 -29.73 -1.51
CA HIS A 297 -5.28 -31.05 -2.01
C HIS A 297 -5.29 -31.15 -3.55
N GLU A 298 -6.09 -30.31 -4.22
CA GLU A 298 -6.26 -30.30 -5.68
C GLU A 298 -6.42 -28.88 -6.21
N LEU A 299 -6.16 -28.69 -7.51
CA LEU A 299 -6.33 -27.41 -8.19
C LEU A 299 -7.42 -27.49 -9.24
N PRO A 300 -8.32 -26.49 -9.34
CA PRO A 300 -9.33 -26.45 -10.36
C PRO A 300 -8.71 -26.26 -11.75
N ILE A 301 -9.23 -26.97 -12.75
CA ILE A 301 -8.79 -26.88 -14.16
C ILE A 301 -8.98 -25.46 -14.72
N GLU A 302 -9.92 -24.70 -14.15
CA GLU A 302 -10.24 -23.33 -14.48
C GLU A 302 -9.07 -22.36 -14.31
N LEU A 303 -8.04 -22.70 -13.50
CA LEU A 303 -6.80 -21.91 -13.44
C LEU A 303 -6.12 -21.76 -14.82
N GLU A 304 -6.32 -22.71 -15.74
CA GLU A 304 -5.81 -22.63 -17.11
C GLU A 304 -6.37 -21.42 -17.89
N LYS A 305 -7.52 -20.88 -17.46
CA LYS A 305 -8.14 -19.68 -18.06
C LYS A 305 -7.37 -18.39 -17.75
N LEU A 306 -6.55 -18.36 -16.69
CA LEU A 306 -5.84 -17.16 -16.22
C LEU A 306 -4.64 -16.81 -17.11
N LYS A 307 -4.90 -16.14 -18.24
CA LYS A 307 -3.88 -15.83 -19.27
C LYS A 307 -2.84 -14.79 -18.83
N HIS A 308 -3.12 -14.04 -17.77
CA HIS A 308 -2.21 -13.02 -17.23
C HIS A 308 -1.43 -13.50 -15.98
N LEU A 309 -1.69 -14.72 -15.48
CA LEU A 309 -1.08 -15.21 -14.25
C LEU A 309 0.41 -15.49 -14.46
N ARG A 310 1.28 -14.75 -13.75
CA ARG A 310 2.74 -14.88 -13.82
C ARG A 310 3.30 -15.63 -12.61
N ILE A 311 2.67 -15.50 -11.45
CA ILE A 311 3.11 -16.12 -10.21
C ILE A 311 1.99 -17.02 -9.68
N LEU A 312 2.29 -18.31 -9.56
CA LEU A 312 1.44 -19.29 -8.86
C LEU A 312 2.24 -19.89 -7.70
N ASN A 313 1.88 -19.52 -6.47
CA ASN A 313 2.54 -20.00 -5.27
C ASN A 313 1.55 -20.62 -4.29
N LEU A 314 1.55 -21.94 -4.20
CA LEU A 314 0.73 -22.76 -3.31
C LEU A 314 1.60 -23.56 -2.34
N GLU A 315 2.70 -22.94 -1.90
CA GLU A 315 3.67 -23.53 -0.98
C GLU A 315 3.00 -23.96 0.33
N MET A 316 3.50 -25.06 0.90
CA MET A 316 2.92 -25.66 2.10
C MET A 316 1.44 -25.96 1.87
N GLY A 317 1.09 -26.49 0.70
CA GLY A 317 -0.20 -27.12 0.43
C GLY A 317 -0.16 -28.63 0.74
N MET A 318 -1.24 -29.34 0.43
CA MET A 318 -1.32 -30.81 0.51
C MET A 318 -1.55 -31.42 -0.89
N ILE A 319 -1.08 -30.73 -1.93
CA ILE A 319 -1.24 -31.11 -3.33
C ILE A 319 -0.39 -32.35 -3.61
N ASN A 320 -1.04 -33.49 -3.87
CA ASN A 320 -0.34 -34.77 -4.05
C ASN A 320 0.20 -34.95 -5.47
N GLN A 321 -0.42 -34.32 -6.47
CA GLN A 321 -0.02 -34.43 -7.87
C GLN A 321 -0.09 -33.05 -8.53
N ARG A 322 0.97 -32.71 -9.27
CA ARG A 322 0.99 -31.49 -10.07
C ARG A 322 0.04 -31.67 -11.27
N PRO A 323 -1.00 -30.83 -11.44
CA PRO A 323 -1.95 -31.02 -12.53
C PRO A 323 -1.34 -30.82 -13.92
N ASP A 324 -1.75 -31.65 -14.88
CA ASP A 324 -1.23 -31.62 -16.25
C ASP A 324 -1.53 -30.30 -16.99
N PHE A 325 -2.63 -29.62 -16.66
CA PHE A 325 -3.00 -28.35 -17.30
C PHE A 325 -1.98 -27.23 -17.05
N LEU A 326 -1.17 -27.34 -15.97
CA LEU A 326 -0.10 -26.38 -15.73
C LEU A 326 0.90 -26.35 -16.89
N LYS A 327 1.03 -27.44 -17.67
CA LYS A 327 1.82 -27.51 -18.92
C LYS A 327 1.38 -26.54 -20.01
N ASN A 328 0.12 -26.12 -19.96
CA ASN A 328 -0.44 -25.19 -20.93
C ASN A 328 -0.28 -23.72 -20.49
N MET A 329 0.10 -23.47 -19.22
CA MET A 329 0.24 -22.13 -18.65
C MET A 329 1.63 -21.54 -18.88
N LYS A 330 1.99 -21.35 -20.16
CA LYS A 330 3.34 -20.89 -20.60
C LYS A 330 3.70 -19.47 -20.17
N GLN A 331 2.73 -18.69 -19.70
CA GLN A 331 2.91 -17.34 -19.20
C GLN A 331 3.48 -17.29 -17.76
N LEU A 332 3.49 -18.42 -17.04
CA LEU A 332 3.96 -18.48 -15.66
C LEU A 332 5.49 -18.29 -15.61
N GLU A 333 5.92 -17.38 -14.76
CA GLU A 333 7.33 -17.07 -14.48
C GLU A 333 7.80 -17.77 -13.20
N TYR A 334 6.89 -17.99 -12.25
CA TYR A 334 7.14 -18.70 -11.01
C TYR A 334 5.99 -19.66 -10.69
N ILE A 335 6.34 -20.91 -10.38
CA ILE A 335 5.38 -21.95 -9.97
C ILE A 335 5.95 -22.69 -8.77
N ASN A 336 5.24 -22.67 -7.66
CA ASN A 336 5.48 -23.53 -6.50
C ASN A 336 4.17 -24.16 -6.07
N VAL A 337 4.08 -25.48 -6.11
CA VAL A 337 2.90 -26.27 -5.66
C VAL A 337 3.34 -27.39 -4.71
N SER A 338 4.45 -27.17 -3.99
CA SER A 338 5.11 -28.18 -3.18
C SER A 338 4.50 -28.30 -1.79
N GLN A 339 4.50 -29.53 -1.27
CA GLN A 339 4.07 -29.84 0.11
C GLN A 339 5.10 -29.43 1.18
N ASN A 340 6.36 -29.17 0.79
CA ASN A 340 7.46 -28.85 1.70
C ASN A 340 8.39 -27.79 1.07
N SER A 341 8.65 -26.71 1.81
CA SER A 341 9.55 -25.60 1.41
C SER A 341 11.01 -26.00 1.16
N LEU A 342 11.40 -27.23 1.51
CA LEU A 342 12.79 -27.70 1.48
C LEU A 342 13.15 -28.66 0.33
N LEU A 343 12.22 -29.06 -0.54
CA LEU A 343 12.53 -30.14 -1.49
C LEU A 343 12.16 -29.95 -2.97
N ASN A 344 11.50 -28.88 -3.41
CA ASN A 344 11.21 -28.73 -4.85
C ASN A 344 11.07 -27.27 -5.33
N THR A 345 12.08 -26.43 -5.08
CA THR A 345 12.27 -25.23 -5.92
C THR A 345 12.83 -25.67 -7.28
N ILE A 346 12.00 -26.32 -8.08
CA ILE A 346 12.34 -26.63 -9.47
C ILE A 346 12.16 -25.32 -10.23
N LYS A 347 13.27 -24.61 -10.45
CA LYS A 347 13.37 -23.73 -11.62
C LYS A 347 13.10 -24.60 -12.85
N MET A 348 12.19 -24.11 -13.70
CA MET A 348 11.65 -24.81 -14.87
C MET A 348 12.65 -25.74 -15.58
N GLU A 349 12.41 -27.04 -15.48
CA GLU A 349 12.58 -27.97 -16.59
C GLU A 349 11.25 -28.72 -16.73
N TRP A 350 10.69 -28.68 -17.94
CA TRP A 350 9.39 -29.26 -18.29
C TRP A 350 9.46 -30.76 -18.51
#